data_AF-A0A4Q2ZTF5-F1
#
_entry.id   AF-A0A4Q2ZTF5-F1
#
_cell.length_a   1.000
_cell.length_b   1.000
_cell.length_c   1.000
_cell.angle_alpha   90.00
_cell.angle_beta   90.00
_cell.angle_gamma   90.00
#
_symmetry.space_group_name_H-M   'P 1'
#
loop_
_entity.id
_entity.type
_entity.pdbx_description
1 polymer ?
#
loop_
_entity_poly.entity_id
_entity_poly.type
_entity_poly.pdbx_seq_one_letter_code
_entity_poly.pdbx_strand_id
1 'polypeptide(L)' 'MPLYYFQLRTADAAPHPAQARMLPNLAAALVEAQHAARGMIRTRVRRVLGAPSGSLDIEDEARQPVARILLADVAHQIS' A
#
# COMPACT_ATOMS: atom_id res chain seq x y z
N MET A 1 -9.85 4.67 -18.52
CA MET A 1 -8.87 3.94 -17.69
C MET A 1 -9.07 4.41 -16.28
N PRO A 2 -9.52 3.54 -15.36
CA PRO A 2 -9.92 4.00 -14.05
C PRO A 2 -8.76 4.52 -13.20
N LEU A 3 -9.04 5.54 -12.39
CA LEU A 3 -8.07 6.13 -11.48
C LEU A 3 -8.15 5.45 -10.10
N TYR A 4 -7.00 5.00 -9.60
CA TYR A 4 -6.88 4.44 -8.27
C TYR A 4 -5.92 5.27 -7.42
N TYR A 5 -6.28 5.46 -6.16
CA TYR A 5 -5.45 6.12 -5.17
C TYR A 5 -4.90 5.09 -4.19
N PHE A 6 -3.61 5.21 -3.88
CA PHE A 6 -2.89 4.36 -2.94
C PHE A 6 -2.53 5.20 -1.73
N GLN A 7 -3.27 5.03 -0.64
CA GLN A 7 -3.10 5.77 0.59
C GLN A 7 -2.42 4.92 1.65
N LEU A 8 -1.22 5.31 2.01
CA LEU A 8 -0.47 4.64 3.06
C LEU A 8 -0.86 5.20 4.43
N ARG A 9 -1.40 4.32 5.28
CA ARG A 9 -1.72 4.60 6.68
C ARG A 9 -0.75 3.85 7.58
N THR A 10 0.09 4.58 8.30
CA THR A 10 1.01 3.99 9.28
C THR A 10 0.70 4.53 10.66
N ALA A 11 1.12 3.81 11.70
CA ALA A 11 0.90 4.23 13.09
C ALA A 11 1.52 5.60 13.42
N ASP A 12 2.52 6.04 12.64
CA ASP A 12 3.21 7.32 12.85
C ASP A 12 2.35 8.56 12.59
N ALA A 13 1.05 8.41 12.26
CA ALA A 13 0.10 9.49 11.95
C ALA A 13 0.58 10.50 10.86
N ALA A 14 1.76 10.28 10.28
CA ALA A 14 2.33 11.09 9.24
C ALA A 14 1.49 10.89 7.96
N PRO A 15 0.93 11.96 7.38
CA PRO A 15 0.25 11.88 6.11
C PRO A 15 1.29 11.53 5.05
N HIS A 16 1.26 10.30 4.57
CA HIS A 16 2.08 9.89 3.44
C HIS A 16 1.38 10.36 2.16
N PRO A 17 2.13 10.89 1.17
CA PRO A 17 1.53 11.36 -0.06
C PRO A 17 0.79 10.19 -0.74
N ALA A 18 -0.52 10.36 -0.95
CA ALA A 18 -1.30 9.40 -1.70
C ALA A 18 -0.78 9.36 -3.14
N GLN A 19 -0.43 8.18 -3.64
CA GLN A 19 -0.07 8.02 -5.04
C GLN A 19 -1.35 7.77 -5.84
N ALA A 20 -1.53 8.47 -6.95
CA ALA A 20 -2.63 8.22 -7.86
C ALA A 20 -2.07 7.60 -9.14
N ARG A 21 -2.67 6.50 -9.62
CA ARG A 21 -2.33 5.92 -10.93
C ARG A 21 -3.57 5.47 -11.68
N MET A 22 -3.54 5.69 -12.98
CA MET A 22 -4.53 5.14 -13.91
C MET A 22 -4.15 3.70 -14.24
N LEU A 23 -5.04 2.76 -13.97
CA LEU A 23 -4.82 1.33 -14.18
C LEU A 23 -6.02 0.70 -14.89
N PRO A 24 -5.83 -0.36 -15.68
CA PRO A 24 -6.90 -0.92 -16.51
C PRO A 24 -8.05 -1.54 -15.71
N ASN A 25 -7.76 -2.08 -14.52
CA ASN A 25 -8.73 -2.75 -13.66
C ASN A 25 -8.21 -2.81 -12.20
N LEU A 26 -9.09 -3.26 -11.30
CA LEU A 26 -8.76 -3.43 -9.87
C LEU A 26 -7.65 -4.47 -9.65
N ALA A 27 -7.58 -5.51 -10.49
CA ALA A 27 -6.52 -6.53 -10.38
C ALA A 27 -5.13 -5.92 -10.59
N ALA A 28 -4.97 -5.05 -11.59
CA ALA A 28 -3.73 -4.31 -11.83
C ALA A 28 -3.41 -3.36 -10.66
N ALA A 29 -4.43 -2.71 -10.07
CA ALA A 29 -4.25 -1.89 -8.87
C ALA A 29 -3.76 -2.70 -7.67
N LEU A 30 -4.32 -3.89 -7.44
CA LEU A 30 -3.89 -4.78 -6.36
C LEU A 30 -2.45 -5.26 -6.57
N VAL A 31 -2.06 -5.60 -7.80
CA VAL A 31 -0.68 -6.00 -8.14
C VAL A 31 0.28 -4.85 -7.87
N GLU A 32 -0.04 -3.63 -8.32
CA GLU A 32 0.79 -2.44 -8.08
C GLU A 32 0.92 -2.13 -6.58
N ALA A 33 -0.19 -2.23 -5.84
CA ALA A 33 -0.20 -2.02 -4.39
C ALA A 33 0.66 -3.06 -3.66
N GLN A 34 0.60 -4.34 -4.07
CA GLN A 34 1.45 -5.40 -3.52
C GLN A 34 2.94 -5.14 -3.82
N HIS A 35 3.28 -4.71 -5.04
CA HIS A 35 4.64 -4.32 -5.39
C HIS A 35 5.14 -3.14 -4.54
N ALA A 36 4.31 -2.10 -4.37
CA ALA A 36 4.63 -0.95 -3.52
C ALA A 36 4.82 -1.36 -2.06
N ALA A 37 3.90 -2.15 -1.49
CA ALA A 37 3.99 -2.67 -0.14
C ALA A 37 5.27 -3.48 0.09
N ARG A 38 5.62 -4.39 -0.83
CA ARG A 38 6.87 -5.16 -0.77
C ARG A 38 8.11 -4.26 -0.85
N GLY A 39 8.12 -3.27 -1.73
CA GLY A 39 9.22 -2.30 -1.85
C GLY A 39 9.42 -1.50 -0.57
N MET A 40 8.33 -1.07 0.05
CA MET A 40 8.35 -0.38 1.34
C MET A 40 8.89 -1.26 2.46
N ILE A 41 8.43 -2.51 2.56
CA ILE A 41 8.90 -3.44 3.60
C ILE A 41 10.38 -3.71 3.40
N ARG A 42 10.84 -3.99 2.19
CA ARG A 42 12.28 -4.17 1.89
C ARG A 42 13.12 -2.96 2.30
N THR A 43 12.60 -1.75 2.08
CA THR A 43 13.30 -0.51 2.46
C THR A 43 13.29 -0.27 3.98
N ARG A 44 12.16 -0.56 4.66
CA ARG A 44 12.02 -0.41 6.12
C ARG A 44 12.75 -1.49 6.90
N VAL A 45 12.71 -2.76 6.48
CA VAL A 45 13.45 -3.87 7.11
C VAL A 45 14.95 -3.58 7.11
N ARG A 46 15.47 -2.90 6.07
CA ARG A 46 16.87 -2.42 6.07
C ARG A 46 17.17 -1.29 7.06
N ARG A 47 16.16 -0.53 7.51
CA ARG A 47 16.34 0.66 8.36
C ARG A 47 15.90 0.45 9.82
N VAL A 48 14.92 -0.41 10.09
CA VAL A 48 14.32 -0.59 11.43
C VAL A 48 13.98 -2.06 11.64
N LEU A 49 14.49 -2.64 12.74
CA LEU A 49 14.26 -4.02 13.21
C LEU A 49 12.82 -4.27 13.74
N GLY A 50 11.84 -3.47 13.32
CA GLY A 50 10.46 -3.52 13.81
C GLY A 50 9.48 -3.93 12.71
N ALA A 51 8.46 -4.71 13.06
CA ALA A 51 7.40 -5.08 12.14
C ALA A 51 6.71 -3.82 11.57
N PRO A 52 6.54 -3.71 10.24
CA PRO A 52 5.92 -2.55 9.62
C PRO A 52 4.45 -2.48 10.02
N SER A 53 4.15 -1.62 10.99
CA SER A 53 2.79 -1.37 11.46
C SER A 53 2.11 -0.34 10.55
N GLY A 54 1.27 -0.82 9.64
CA GLY A 54 0.52 0.03 8.71
C GLY A 54 -0.30 -0.75 7.68
N SER A 55 -1.15 -0.03 6.96
CA SER A 55 -1.94 -0.53 5.85
C SER A 55 -1.79 0.36 4.62
N LEU A 56 -1.86 -0.24 3.45
CA LEU A 56 -2.00 0.44 2.17
C LEU A 56 -3.45 0.30 1.73
N ASP A 57 -4.20 1.38 1.84
CA ASP A 57 -5.58 1.46 1.38
C ASP A 57 -5.59 1.83 -0.12
N ILE A 58 -6.45 1.16 -0.87
CA ILE A 58 -6.67 1.39 -2.29
C ILE A 58 -8.07 2.00 -2.42
N GLU A 59 -8.12 3.21 -2.94
CA GLU A 59 -9.37 3.93 -3.19
C GLU A 59 -9.62 4.03 -4.69
N ASP A 60 -10.89 4.07 -5.08
CA ASP A 60 -11.31 4.33 -6.45
C ASP A 60 -11.43 5.84 -6.75
N GLU A 61 -11.93 6.16 -7.94
CA GLU A 61 -12.14 7.55 -8.40
C GLU A 61 -13.05 8.36 -7.49
N ALA A 62 -14.01 7.68 -6.83
CA ALA A 62 -14.95 8.26 -5.89
C ALA A 62 -14.37 8.37 -4.47
N ARG A 63 -13.07 8.06 -4.29
CA ARG A 63 -12.38 7.97 -3.00
C ARG A 63 -13.02 6.95 -2.05
N GLN A 64 -13.65 5.92 -2.60
CA GLN A 64 -14.15 4.81 -1.80
C GLN A 64 -13.07 3.75 -1.64
N PRO A 65 -12.84 3.25 -0.41
CA PRO A 65 -11.89 2.18 -0.18
C PRO A 65 -12.39 0.89 -0.83
N VAL A 66 -11.75 0.48 -1.91
CA VAL A 66 -12.06 -0.75 -2.65
C VAL A 66 -11.25 -1.94 -2.16
N ALA A 67 -10.08 -1.70 -1.57
CA ALA A 67 -9.24 -2.74 -1.00
C ALA A 67 -8.26 -2.18 0.04
N ARG A 68 -7.73 -3.08 0.88
CA ARG A 68 -6.73 -2.77 1.90
C ARG A 68 -5.69 -3.89 1.95
N ILE A 69 -4.42 -3.52 2.01
CA ILE A 69 -3.31 -4.44 2.24
C ILE A 69 -2.64 -4.11 3.57
N LEU A 70 -2.57 -5.08 4.47
CA LEU A 70 -1.82 -4.94 5.72
C LEU A 70 -0.33 -5.17 5.45
N LEU A 71 0.51 -4.22 5.85
CA LEU A 71 1.96 -4.34 5.68
C LEU A 71 2.55 -5.45 6.55
N ALA A 72 1.92 -5.74 7.70
CA ALA A 72 2.29 -6.86 8.56
C ALA A 72 2.12 -8.21 7.85
N ASP A 73 1.00 -8.41 7.15
CA ASP A 73 0.73 -9.64 6.40
C ASP A 73 1.73 -9.82 5.25
N VAL A 74 1.99 -8.73 4.51
CA VAL A 74 2.98 -8.77 3.42
C VAL A 74 4.39 -9.01 3.97
N ALA A 75 4.72 -8.47 5.14
CA ALA A 75 6.01 -8.73 5.79
C ALA A 75 6.14 -10.20 6.21
N HIS A 76 5.06 -10.81 6.72
CA HIS A 76 5.02 -12.22 7.05
C HIS A 76 5.17 -13.12 5.81
N GLN A 77 4.60 -12.73 4.67
CA GLN A 77 4.73 -13.49 3.41
C GLN A 77 6.12 -13.47 2.77
N ILE A 78 6.97 -12.50 3.11
CA ILE A 78 8.30 -12.34 2.51
C ILE A 78 9.46 -12.67 3.48
N SER A 79 9.14 -13.00 4.73
CA SER A 79 10.09 -13.51 5.73
C SER A 79 10.30 -15.00 5.57
#